data_AF-A0A815WEA2-F1
#
_entry.id   AF-A0A815WEA2-F1
#
_cell.length_a   1.000
_cell.length_b   1.000
_cell.length_c   1.000
_cell.angle_alpha   90.00
_cell.angle_beta   90.00
_cell.angle_gamma   90.00
#
_symmetry.space_group_name_H-M   'P 1'
#
loop_
_entity.id
_entity.type
_entity.pdbx_description
1 polymer ?
#
loop_
_entity_poly.entity_id
_entity_poly.type
_entity_poly.pdbx_seq_one_letter_code
_entity_poly.pdbx_strand_id
1 'polypeptide(L)'
;MSFHQRDEIRWNKKGYFERFDGKKYWRKLCVIEGCMKRAKVLNWCKRHYTEQKQKSLLSTTPTQVPSTSLLSNSITTSINSDSILSSNLLFHQSHYHHLQAVSQIPMPPPSYLYTSTSSLSDQSQTLFHVRNEIRLNKRGYREQYDGIGHWRPLCIYEQCSKRAKKLSYCKRHYTEQMNENQLNSSNIKNETNKKE
;
A
#
# COMPACT_ATOMS: atom_id res chain seq x y z
N MET A 1 0.89 10.63 31.33
CA MET A 1 0.07 11.03 30.18
C MET A 1 0.98 11.71 29.17
N SER A 2 1.37 11.03 28.09
CA SER A 2 2.24 11.62 27.07
C SER A 2 1.40 12.56 26.20
N PHE A 3 1.66 13.86 26.30
CA PHE A 3 1.16 14.83 25.34
C PHE A 3 1.89 14.59 24.03
N HIS A 4 1.24 13.93 23.07
CA HIS A 4 1.73 13.90 21.69
C HIS A 4 1.82 15.35 21.22
N GLN A 5 3.05 15.81 20.99
CA GLN A 5 3.34 17.10 20.38
C GLN A 5 2.54 17.15 19.07
N ARG A 6 1.55 18.05 18.98
CA ARG A 6 0.67 18.10 17.81
C ARG A 6 1.53 18.41 16.58
N ASP A 7 1.41 17.52 15.59
CA ASP A 7 2.21 17.53 14.37
C ASP A 7 2.09 18.86 13.59
N GLU A 8 3.14 19.18 12.83
CA GLU A 8 3.24 20.36 11.96
C GLU A 8 2.09 20.38 10.92
N ILE A 9 1.14 21.29 11.08
CA ILE A 9 0.07 21.53 10.10
C ILE A 9 0.61 22.46 9.02
N ARG A 10 0.51 22.04 7.75
CA ARG A 10 0.85 22.90 6.61
C ARG A 10 -0.40 23.24 5.81
N TRP A 11 -0.46 24.50 5.39
CA TRP A 11 -1.50 25.02 4.52
C TRP A 11 -0.98 25.20 3.10
N ASN A 12 -1.79 24.82 2.11
CA ASN A 12 -1.51 25.08 0.70
C ASN A 12 -2.81 25.34 -0.08
N LYS A 13 -2.70 25.72 -1.37
CA LYS A 13 -3.84 26.00 -2.26
C LYS A 13 -4.83 24.83 -2.42
N LYS A 14 -4.47 23.62 -1.99
CA LYS A 14 -5.29 22.39 -2.07
C LYS A 14 -5.95 22.02 -0.72
N GLY A 15 -5.74 22.79 0.35
CA GLY A 15 -6.38 22.62 1.66
C GLY A 15 -5.39 22.45 2.83
N TYR A 16 -5.92 21.94 3.94
CA TYR A 16 -5.17 21.67 5.17
C TYR A 16 -4.59 20.26 5.17
N PHE A 17 -3.31 20.13 5.52
CA PHE A 17 -2.63 18.83 5.59
C PHE A 17 -1.92 18.65 6.92
N GLU A 18 -2.04 17.45 7.48
CA GLU A 18 -1.40 17.04 8.73
C GLU A 18 -0.43 15.88 8.44
N ARG A 19 0.78 15.94 9.03
CA ARG A 19 1.68 14.80 9.12
C ARG A 19 1.11 13.83 10.13
N PHE A 20 1.22 12.53 9.86
CA PHE A 20 0.73 11.52 10.79
C PHE A 20 1.90 10.70 11.34
N ASP A 21 2.18 10.86 12.64
CA ASP A 21 2.98 9.96 13.48
C ASP A 21 4.12 9.26 12.73
N GLY A 22 5.13 10.04 12.32
CA GLY A 22 6.36 9.54 11.71
C GLY A 22 6.23 8.96 10.29
N LYS A 23 5.06 9.03 9.66
CA LYS A 23 4.87 8.58 8.27
C LYS A 23 5.08 9.74 7.29
N LYS A 24 5.74 9.45 6.17
CA LYS A 24 6.12 10.43 5.13
C LYS A 24 4.93 10.95 4.31
N TYR A 25 3.71 10.48 4.55
CA TYR A 25 2.54 10.91 3.79
C TYR A 25 1.71 11.95 4.53
N TRP A 26 1.27 12.95 3.79
CA TRP A 26 0.37 14.00 4.26
C TRP A 26 -1.07 13.56 4.07
N ARG A 27 -1.93 13.82 5.06
CA ARG A 27 -3.37 13.57 4.93
C ARG A 27 -4.13 14.88 4.91
N LYS A 28 -5.15 14.96 4.05
CA LYS A 28 -6.06 16.10 4.02
C LYS A 28 -6.94 16.12 5.26
N LEU A 29 -7.06 17.29 5.87
CA LEU A 29 -8.05 17.57 6.90
C LEU A 29 -9.37 18.00 6.26
N CYS A 30 -10.41 17.99 7.09
CA CYS A 30 -11.73 18.45 6.71
C CYS A 30 -11.69 19.93 6.29
N VAL A 31 -12.42 20.29 5.23
CA VAL A 31 -12.48 21.68 4.75
C VAL A 31 -13.29 22.62 5.67
N ILE A 32 -14.18 22.06 6.50
CA ILE A 32 -15.00 22.87 7.43
C ILE A 32 -14.09 23.47 8.50
N GLU A 33 -14.17 24.80 8.66
CA GLU A 33 -13.39 25.55 9.62
C GLU A 33 -13.55 25.01 11.05
N GLY A 34 -12.43 24.94 11.78
CA GLY A 34 -12.38 24.35 13.12
C GLY A 34 -12.40 22.81 13.16
N CYS A 35 -12.54 22.11 12.03
CA CYS A 35 -12.56 20.65 12.02
C CYS A 35 -11.20 20.03 11.67
N MET A 36 -10.46 19.64 12.71
CA MET A 36 -9.16 18.96 12.57
C MET A 36 -9.27 17.45 12.33
N LYS A 37 -10.44 16.96 11.90
CA LYS A 37 -10.63 15.54 11.58
C LYS A 37 -10.20 15.26 10.14
N ARG A 38 -9.67 14.06 9.91
CA ARG A 38 -9.26 13.61 8.57
C ARG A 38 -10.42 13.59 7.59
N ALA A 39 -10.19 14.17 6.41
CA ALA A 39 -11.10 14.04 5.29
C ALA A 39 -11.05 12.62 4.72
N LYS A 40 -12.22 12.05 4.41
CA LYS A 40 -12.36 10.74 3.77
C LYS A 40 -12.95 10.85 2.37
N VAL A 41 -13.98 11.68 2.21
CA VAL A 41 -14.76 11.79 0.96
C VAL A 41 -15.00 13.26 0.69
N LEU A 42 -14.75 13.72 -0.54
CA LEU A 42 -14.97 15.11 -0.97
C LEU A 42 -14.32 16.18 -0.07
N ASN A 43 -13.11 15.92 0.47
CA ASN A 43 -12.43 16.78 1.44
C ASN A 43 -13.21 16.99 2.77
N TRP A 44 -14.19 16.14 3.09
CA TRP A 44 -14.95 16.18 4.34
C TRP A 44 -14.65 14.98 5.22
N CYS A 45 -14.68 15.21 6.54
CA CYS A 45 -14.67 14.13 7.51
C CYS A 45 -16.02 13.37 7.47
N LYS A 46 -16.03 12.15 8.01
CA LYS A 46 -17.23 11.28 8.02
C LYS A 46 -18.47 12.02 8.55
N ARG A 47 -18.30 12.80 9.62
CA ARG A 47 -19.38 13.54 10.28
C ARG A 47 -20.00 14.62 9.39
N HIS A 48 -19.17 15.51 8.84
CA HIS A 48 -19.69 16.58 7.96
C HIS A 48 -20.26 16.04 6.65
N TYR A 49 -19.70 14.94 6.14
CA TYR A 49 -20.29 14.26 5.00
C TYR A 49 -21.69 13.72 5.28
N THR A 50 -21.91 13.09 6.45
CA THR A 50 -23.25 12.61 6.82
C THR A 50 -24.23 13.75 7.08
N GLU A 51 -23.80 14.82 7.74
CA GLU A 51 -24.64 16.00 8.01
C GLU A 51 -25.07 16.66 6.68
N GLN A 52 -24.14 16.86 5.74
CA GLN A 52 -24.51 17.40 4.42
C GLN A 52 -25.44 16.45 3.67
N LYS A 53 -25.16 15.15 3.68
CA LYS A 53 -26.01 14.18 2.99
C LYS A 53 -27.44 14.22 3.53
N GLN A 54 -27.62 14.32 4.85
CA GLN A 54 -28.95 14.46 5.47
C GLN A 54 -29.63 15.77 5.04
N LYS A 55 -28.90 16.90 5.02
CA LYS A 55 -29.44 18.18 4.53
C LYS A 55 -29.89 18.08 3.07
N SER A 56 -29.11 17.41 2.20
CA SER A 56 -29.48 17.24 0.80
C SER A 56 -30.73 16.38 0.60
N LEU A 57 -30.98 15.40 1.49
CA LEU A 57 -32.18 14.57 1.45
C LEU A 57 -33.44 15.29 1.93
N LEU A 58 -33.30 16.25 2.85
CA LEU A 58 -34.40 17.09 3.32
C LEU A 58 -34.73 18.23 2.34
N SER A 59 -33.73 18.67 1.57
CA SER A 59 -33.90 19.73 0.55
C SER A 59 -34.55 19.23 -0.75
N THR A 60 -34.78 17.93 -0.90
CA THR A 60 -35.62 17.35 -1.96
C THR A 60 -37.10 17.35 -1.58
N THR A 61 -37.57 18.40 -0.89
CA THR A 61 -38.98 18.76 -1.02
C THR A 61 -39.18 19.08 -2.50
N PRO A 62 -40.08 18.38 -3.22
CA PRO A 62 -40.45 18.80 -4.55
C PRO A 62 -40.92 20.23 -4.40
N THR A 63 -40.11 21.17 -4.88
CA THR A 63 -40.52 22.56 -5.04
C THR A 63 -41.76 22.45 -5.90
N GLN A 64 -42.94 22.57 -5.27
CA GLN A 64 -44.17 22.81 -5.99
C GLN A 64 -43.89 24.08 -6.75
N VAL A 65 -43.57 23.92 -8.03
CA VAL A 65 -43.48 25.01 -9.00
C VAL A 65 -44.75 25.82 -8.79
N PRO A 66 -44.65 27.09 -8.32
CA PRO A 66 -45.79 27.96 -8.41
C PRO A 66 -46.09 28.04 -9.90
N SER A 67 -47.29 27.59 -10.28
CA SER A 67 -47.85 27.73 -11.62
C SER A 67 -47.78 29.20 -12.03
N THR A 68 -46.64 29.61 -12.57
CA THR A 68 -46.39 30.94 -13.08
C THR A 68 -46.71 30.86 -14.55
N SER A 69 -47.88 31.38 -14.86
CA SER A 69 -48.36 31.69 -16.19
C SER A 69 -47.25 32.28 -17.05
N LEU A 70 -47.07 31.65 -18.21
CA LEU A 70 -46.25 32.05 -19.33
C LEU A 70 -46.31 33.56 -19.56
N LEU A 71 -45.19 34.26 -19.38
CA LEU A 71 -44.86 35.42 -20.20
C LEU A 71 -43.47 35.24 -20.77
N SER A 72 -43.50 34.88 -22.05
CA SER A 72 -42.41 34.86 -22.99
C SER A 72 -41.78 36.24 -23.07
N ASN A 73 -40.50 36.36 -22.74
CA ASN A 73 -39.64 37.41 -23.27
C ASN A 73 -38.29 36.80 -23.63
N SER A 74 -38.15 36.56 -24.93
CA SER A 74 -36.93 36.22 -25.64
C SER A 74 -35.88 37.33 -25.45
N ILE A 75 -34.78 37.01 -24.78
CA ILE A 75 -33.55 37.81 -24.82
C ILE A 75 -32.43 36.91 -25.31
N THR A 76 -32.11 37.08 -26.58
CA THR A 76 -30.92 36.62 -27.29
C THR A 76 -29.73 37.53 -26.97
N THR A 77 -28.69 37.00 -26.33
CA THR A 77 -27.31 37.53 -26.33
C THR A 77 -26.43 36.49 -25.65
N SER A 78 -25.18 36.23 -25.99
CA SER A 78 -24.29 36.55 -27.10
C SER A 78 -23.08 35.68 -26.80
N ILE A 79 -22.68 34.87 -27.76
CA ILE A 79 -21.59 33.90 -27.63
C ILE A 79 -20.28 34.69 -27.67
N ASN A 80 -19.52 34.72 -26.57
CA ASN A 80 -18.11 35.12 -26.61
C ASN A 80 -17.25 33.87 -26.41
N SER A 81 -16.93 33.24 -27.53
CA SER A 81 -15.81 32.34 -27.69
C SER A 81 -14.53 33.18 -27.77
N ASP A 82 -13.64 33.09 -26.78
CA ASP A 82 -12.21 33.39 -26.95
C ASP A 82 -11.41 32.94 -25.73
N SER A 83 -10.47 32.01 -25.96
CA SER A 83 -9.08 32.05 -25.47
C SER A 83 -8.48 30.65 -25.48
N ILE A 84 -7.98 30.32 -26.66
CA ILE A 84 -6.84 29.45 -26.90
C ILE A 84 -5.68 29.94 -26.01
N LEU A 85 -5.07 29.07 -25.23
CA LEU A 85 -3.63 29.16 -24.94
C LEU A 85 -3.07 27.77 -24.61
N SER A 86 -2.45 27.24 -25.66
CA SER A 86 -1.50 26.14 -25.69
C SER A 86 -0.43 26.29 -24.62
N SER A 87 -0.07 25.19 -23.96
CA SER A 87 1.22 25.06 -23.29
C SER A 87 1.64 23.60 -23.31
N ASN A 88 2.46 23.29 -24.32
CA ASN A 88 3.30 22.11 -24.41
C ASN A 88 4.09 21.93 -23.10
N LEU A 89 3.98 20.78 -22.45
CA LEU A 89 4.94 20.40 -21.41
C LEU A 89 5.72 19.15 -21.85
N LEU A 90 7.01 19.39 -22.04
CA LEU A 90 8.08 18.47 -22.40
C LEU A 90 7.95 17.08 -21.76
N PHE A 91 8.01 16.06 -22.61
CA PHE A 91 8.41 14.71 -22.24
C PHE A 91 9.87 14.71 -21.79
N HIS A 92 10.13 14.47 -20.50
CA HIS A 92 11.48 14.24 -20.00
C HIS A 92 11.83 12.76 -20.18
N GLN A 93 12.65 12.45 -21.18
CA GLN A 93 13.15 11.11 -21.45
C GLN A 93 14.30 10.82 -20.47
N SER A 94 14.06 10.00 -19.45
CA SER A 94 15.11 9.57 -18.52
C SER A 94 15.90 8.41 -19.12
N HIS A 95 17.13 8.71 -19.54
CA HIS A 95 18.18 7.75 -19.85
C HIS A 95 18.52 6.91 -18.60
N TYR A 96 18.26 5.61 -18.65
CA TYR A 96 18.81 4.65 -17.69
C TYR A 96 20.18 4.18 -18.20
N HIS A 97 21.24 4.52 -17.46
CA HIS A 97 22.56 3.92 -17.68
C HIS A 97 22.55 2.45 -17.27
N HIS A 98 22.89 1.62 -18.24
CA HIS A 98 23.16 0.20 -18.13
C HIS A 98 24.47 0.00 -17.35
N LEU A 99 24.41 -0.50 -16.11
CA LEU A 99 25.60 -1.01 -15.42
C LEU A 99 25.72 -2.51 -15.71
N GLN A 100 26.73 -2.85 -16.50
CA GLN A 100 27.27 -4.20 -16.59
C GLN A 100 28.32 -4.41 -15.50
N ALA A 101 28.51 -5.69 -15.19
CA ALA A 101 29.74 -6.32 -14.73
C ALA A 101 29.82 -6.80 -13.26
N VAL A 102 29.55 -8.10 -13.14
CA VAL A 102 30.40 -9.18 -12.58
C VAL A 102 31.29 -8.86 -11.37
N SER A 103 31.08 -9.61 -10.29
CA SER A 103 32.19 -10.20 -9.52
C SER A 103 31.71 -11.49 -8.83
N GLN A 104 32.32 -12.60 -9.23
CA GLN A 104 32.19 -13.91 -8.59
C GLN A 104 32.65 -13.82 -7.14
N ILE A 105 31.83 -14.28 -6.20
CA ILE A 105 32.24 -14.48 -4.81
C ILE A 105 32.37 -15.99 -4.58
N PRO A 106 33.53 -16.49 -4.11
CA PRO A 106 33.73 -17.91 -3.86
C PRO A 106 32.88 -18.38 -2.68
N MET A 107 32.29 -19.57 -2.81
CA MET A 107 31.53 -20.21 -1.75
C MET A 107 32.45 -20.67 -0.61
N PRO A 108 32.08 -20.48 0.66
CA PRO A 108 32.74 -21.17 1.77
C PRO A 108 32.31 -22.65 1.85
N PRO A 109 33.17 -23.53 2.40
CA PRO A 109 32.93 -24.97 2.48
C PRO A 109 31.87 -25.35 3.53
N PRO A 110 31.25 -26.54 3.42
CA PRO A 110 30.26 -27.01 4.39
C PRO A 110 30.94 -27.71 5.57
N SER A 111 30.77 -27.16 6.76
CA SER A 111 31.07 -27.79 8.05
C SER A 111 30.21 -27.01 9.07
N TYR A 112 29.47 -27.57 10.02
CA TYR A 112 29.73 -28.72 10.89
C TYR A 112 28.39 -29.29 11.40
N LEU A 113 28.45 -30.54 11.88
CA LEU A 113 27.39 -31.26 12.59
C LEU A 113 27.01 -30.53 13.89
N TYR A 114 25.70 -30.40 14.16
CA TYR A 114 25.20 -29.88 15.43
C TYR A 114 24.63 -31.04 16.26
N THR A 115 25.44 -31.57 17.18
CA THR A 115 24.99 -32.42 18.28
C THR A 115 24.45 -31.51 19.38
N SER A 116 23.15 -31.61 19.67
CA SER A 116 22.51 -30.88 20.77
C SER A 116 22.47 -31.77 22.01
N THR A 117 23.38 -31.54 22.95
CA THR A 117 23.25 -32.06 24.31
C THR A 117 22.87 -30.93 25.24
N SER A 118 21.62 -30.97 25.71
CA SER A 118 21.07 -30.09 26.72
C SER A 118 21.63 -30.48 28.09
N SER A 119 22.37 -29.59 28.74
CA SER A 119 22.60 -29.66 30.19
C SER A 119 22.16 -28.36 30.83
N LEU A 120 21.14 -28.48 31.69
CA LEU A 120 20.72 -27.43 32.61
C LEU A 120 21.87 -27.08 33.55
N SER A 121 22.20 -25.80 33.67
CA SER A 121 22.23 -25.11 34.96
C SER A 121 22.57 -23.63 34.78
N ASP A 122 21.83 -22.85 35.56
CA ASP A 122 22.29 -21.69 36.29
C ASP A 122 21.81 -20.29 35.91
N GLN A 123 21.39 -19.62 36.99
CA GLN A 123 20.60 -18.41 37.05
C GLN A 123 21.47 -17.18 36.82
N SER A 124 21.26 -16.51 35.69
CA SER A 124 21.42 -15.06 35.63
C SER A 124 20.41 -14.50 34.63
N GLN A 125 19.48 -13.67 35.13
CA GLN A 125 18.44 -13.02 34.36
C GLN A 125 19.05 -11.88 33.53
N THR A 126 19.83 -12.22 32.52
CA THR A 126 19.97 -11.36 31.36
C THR A 126 18.79 -11.62 30.45
N LEU A 127 17.91 -10.63 30.35
CA LEU A 127 16.72 -10.56 29.50
C LEU A 127 17.13 -10.51 28.01
N PHE A 128 17.86 -11.53 27.54
CA PHE A 128 18.05 -11.79 26.13
C PHE A 128 16.74 -12.37 25.63
N HIS A 129 15.94 -11.53 24.95
CA HIS A 129 14.85 -12.04 24.13
C HIS A 129 15.43 -13.07 23.17
N VAL A 130 15.07 -14.35 23.35
CA VAL A 130 15.24 -15.41 22.38
C VAL A 130 14.47 -14.96 21.13
N ARG A 131 15.17 -14.26 20.24
CA ARG A 131 14.63 -13.82 18.96
C ARG A 131 14.47 -15.07 18.11
N ASN A 132 13.23 -15.28 17.66
CA ASN A 132 12.82 -16.19 16.58
C ASN A 132 12.39 -17.59 17.04
N GLU A 133 11.34 -17.67 17.87
CA GLU A 133 10.57 -18.91 17.94
C GLU A 133 9.84 -19.12 16.60
N ILE A 134 10.33 -20.09 15.81
CA ILE A 134 9.64 -20.54 14.59
C ILE A 134 8.64 -21.60 15.01
N ARG A 135 7.35 -21.33 14.79
CA ARG A 135 6.30 -22.33 14.99
C ARG A 135 5.80 -22.85 13.66
N LEU A 136 5.69 -24.17 13.56
CA LEU A 136 5.00 -24.84 12.48
C LEU A 136 3.50 -24.91 12.82
N ASN A 137 2.63 -24.45 11.93
CA ASN A 137 1.19 -24.69 12.04
C ASN A 137 0.65 -25.36 10.77
N LYS A 138 -0.64 -25.73 10.76
CA LYS A 138 -1.31 -26.34 9.58
C LYS A 138 -1.23 -25.49 8.30
N ARG A 139 -0.79 -24.23 8.38
CA ARG A 139 -0.63 -23.29 7.26
C ARG A 139 0.83 -22.95 6.97
N GLY A 140 1.80 -23.71 7.51
CA GLY A 140 3.24 -23.56 7.26
C GLY A 140 4.02 -22.90 8.40
N TYR A 141 5.26 -22.52 8.10
CA TYR A 141 6.19 -21.90 9.04
C TYR A 141 5.84 -20.43 9.30
N ARG A 142 5.86 -20.03 10.57
CA ARG A 142 5.63 -18.64 10.99
C ARG A 142 6.67 -18.18 11.99
N GLU A 143 7.07 -16.92 11.86
CA GLU A 143 7.99 -16.25 12.78
C GLU A 143 7.27 -15.08 13.47
N GLN A 144 7.51 -14.92 14.78
CA GLN A 144 6.98 -13.83 15.59
C GLN A 144 7.85 -12.58 15.41
N TYR A 145 7.27 -11.52 14.84
CA TYR A 145 8.05 -10.40 14.31
C TYR A 145 8.34 -9.27 15.30
N ASP A 146 7.56 -9.15 16.37
CA ASP A 146 7.56 -7.95 17.21
C ASP A 146 7.31 -8.20 18.70
N GLY A 147 7.30 -9.47 19.15
CA GLY A 147 6.93 -9.81 20.53
C GLY A 147 5.45 -9.54 20.87
N ILE A 148 4.69 -8.88 19.99
CA ILE A 148 3.27 -8.50 20.16
C ILE A 148 2.34 -9.62 19.61
N GLY A 149 2.92 -10.74 19.17
CA GLY A 149 2.16 -11.89 18.68
C GLY A 149 1.74 -11.79 17.21
N HIS A 150 2.33 -10.86 16.44
CA HIS A 150 2.12 -10.84 15.00
C HIS A 150 2.97 -11.91 14.30
N TRP A 151 2.30 -12.95 13.85
CA TRP A 151 2.91 -14.06 13.11
C TRP A 151 2.95 -13.78 11.62
N ARG A 152 4.13 -13.89 11.01
CA ARG A 152 4.31 -13.69 9.56
C ARG A 152 4.70 -15.01 8.89
N PRO A 153 4.14 -15.30 7.70
CA PRO A 153 4.49 -16.53 6.98
C PRO A 153 5.92 -16.45 6.47
N LEU A 154 6.65 -17.56 6.61
CA LEU A 154 7.94 -17.77 5.97
C LEU A 154 7.77 -18.41 4.59
N CYS A 155 8.82 -18.34 3.79
CA CYS A 155 8.87 -19.00 2.50
C CYS A 155 8.70 -20.51 2.67
N ILE A 156 7.89 -21.13 1.80
CA ILE A 156 7.63 -22.57 1.84
C ILE A 156 8.82 -23.43 1.40
N TYR A 157 9.70 -22.87 0.56
CA TYR A 157 10.89 -23.56 0.07
C TYR A 157 11.81 -23.98 1.21
N GLU A 158 12.31 -25.20 1.15
CA GLU A 158 13.19 -25.76 2.18
C GLU A 158 14.41 -24.87 2.40
N GLN A 159 14.82 -24.72 3.67
CA GLN A 159 15.97 -23.90 4.08
C GLN A 159 15.84 -22.39 3.79
N CYS A 160 14.66 -21.91 3.38
CA CYS A 160 14.43 -20.48 3.15
C CYS A 160 13.79 -19.80 4.35
N SER A 161 14.60 -19.16 5.19
CA SER A 161 14.13 -18.34 6.31
C SER A 161 13.57 -16.96 5.89
N LYS A 162 13.53 -16.66 4.58
CA LYS A 162 13.03 -15.37 4.11
C LYS A 162 11.51 -15.31 4.24
N ARG A 163 11.02 -14.12 4.57
CA ARG A 163 9.59 -13.86 4.67
C ARG A 163 8.85 -14.06 3.35
N ALA A 164 7.72 -14.77 3.43
CA ALA A 164 6.82 -14.90 2.29
C ALA A 164 6.08 -13.59 2.01
N LYS A 165 6.01 -13.22 0.74
CA LYS A 165 5.28 -12.03 0.28
C LYS A 165 4.04 -12.39 -0.53
N LYS A 166 4.14 -13.42 -1.38
CA LYS A 166 3.08 -13.80 -2.32
C LYS A 166 3.04 -15.32 -2.45
N LEU A 167 1.84 -15.91 -2.35
CA LEU A 167 1.61 -17.37 -2.43
C LEU A 167 2.52 -18.22 -1.54
N SER A 168 2.84 -17.76 -0.32
CA SER A 168 3.77 -18.47 0.57
C SER A 168 5.23 -18.55 0.09
N TYR A 169 5.62 -17.82 -0.96
CA TYR A 169 7.00 -17.70 -1.41
C TYR A 169 7.61 -16.36 -1.04
N CYS A 170 8.92 -16.36 -0.77
CA CYS A 170 9.69 -15.12 -0.78
C CYS A 170 9.80 -14.55 -2.21
N LYS A 171 10.23 -13.29 -2.36
CA LYS A 171 10.32 -12.65 -3.68
C LYS A 171 11.15 -13.47 -4.69
N ARG A 172 12.27 -14.05 -4.24
CA ARG A 172 13.18 -14.84 -5.07
C ARG A 172 12.53 -16.14 -5.55
N HIS A 173 12.01 -16.94 -4.63
CA HIS A 173 11.43 -18.23 -4.99
C HIS A 173 10.10 -18.09 -5.73
N TYR A 174 9.38 -16.98 -5.54
CA TYR A 174 8.20 -16.68 -6.35
C TYR A 174 8.56 -16.48 -7.83
N THR A 175 9.66 -15.77 -8.12
CA THR A 175 10.10 -15.57 -9.51
C THR A 175 10.64 -16.85 -10.12
N GLU A 176 11.37 -17.67 -9.36
CA GLU A 176 11.86 -18.98 -9.81
C GLU A 176 10.68 -19.91 -10.17
N GLN A 177 9.69 -20.03 -9.28
CA GLN A 177 8.49 -20.83 -9.53
C GLN A 177 7.72 -20.38 -10.77
N MET A 178 7.63 -19.06 -11.01
CA MET A 178 6.96 -18.52 -12.20
C MET A 178 7.72 -18.84 -13.49
N ASN A 179 9.05 -18.81 -13.44
CA ASN A 179 9.89 -19.17 -14.60
C ASN A 179 9.78 -20.67 -14.91
N GLU A 180 9.81 -21.54 -13.89
CA GLU A 180 9.61 -22.99 -14.07
C GLU A 180 8.24 -23.30 -14.68
N ASN A 181 7.18 -22.66 -14.19
CA ASN A 181 5.84 -22.81 -14.75
C ASN A 181 5.78 -22.35 -16.22
N GLN A 182 6.51 -21.30 -16.58
CA GLN A 182 6.59 -20.82 -17.96
C GLN A 182 7.32 -21.82 -18.87
N LEU A 183 8.46 -22.38 -18.41
CA LEU A 183 9.22 -23.40 -19.15
C LEU A 183 8.43 -24.69 -19.35
N ASN A 184 7.73 -25.15 -18.30
CA ASN A 184 6.87 -26.33 -18.39
C ASN A 184 5.72 -26.11 -19.37
N SER A 185 5.15 -24.90 -19.40
CA SER A 185 4.08 -24.56 -20.35
C SER A 185 4.56 -24.54 -21.80
N SER A 186 5.81 -24.14 -22.07
CA SER A 186 6.38 -24.23 -23.43
C SER A 186 6.67 -25.66 -23.86
N ASN A 187 7.14 -26.52 -22.95
CA ASN A 187 7.44 -27.91 -23.29
C ASN A 187 6.18 -28.69 -23.67
N ILE A 188 5.07 -28.49 -22.93
CA ILE A 188 3.79 -29.14 -23.23
C ILE A 188 3.28 -28.77 -24.63
N LYS A 189 3.42 -27.51 -25.05
CA LYS A 189 3.00 -27.05 -26.38
C LYS A 189 3.85 -27.66 -27.51
N ASN A 190 5.13 -27.88 -27.27
CA ASN A 190 6.01 -28.49 -28.26
C ASN A 190 5.70 -29.98 -28.44
N GLU A 191 5.32 -30.68 -27.36
CA GLU A 191 4.92 -32.09 -27.43
C GLU A 191 3.58 -32.30 -28.14
N THR A 192 2.63 -31.37 -28.01
CA THR A 192 1.35 -31.45 -28.75
C THR A 192 1.54 -31.29 -30.25
N ASN A 193 2.44 -30.40 -30.68
CA ASN A 193 2.68 -30.14 -32.10
C ASN A 193 3.47 -31.25 -32.80
N LYS A 194 4.11 -32.16 -32.07
CA LYS A 194 4.90 -33.28 -32.65
C LYS A 194 4.04 -34.50 -33.00
N LYS A 195 2.76 -34.52 -32.60
CA LYS A 195 1.84 -35.65 -32.78
C LYS A 195 0.86 -35.47 -33.96
N GLU A 196 0.94 -34.36 -34.68
CA GLU A 196 0.21 -34.08 -35.92
C GLU A 196 1.13 -34.24 -37.13
#